data_AF-A0A3B8Q6J1-F1
#
_entry.id   AF-A0A3B8Q6J1-F1
#
_cell.length_a   1.000
_cell.length_b   1.000
_cell.length_c   1.000
_cell.angle_alpha   90.00
_cell.angle_beta   90.00
_cell.angle_gamma   90.00
#
_symmetry.space_group_name_H-M   'P 1'
#
loop_
_entity.id
_entity.type
_entity.pdbx_description
1 polymer ?
#
loop_
_entity_poly.entity_id
_entity_poly.type
_entity_poly.pdbx_seq_one_letter_code
_entity_poly.pdbx_strand_id
1 'polypeptide(L)'
;MWDAFTSQPLTEPLRHQGYVEVAEFSPDGKRIVTASADGIGRVWDARTGQPLTELLRHEQLLHTAAFSQDGQHVVTTSADKTAKVWEVPPPPLPVPDWFIDWAEARAGRRFDPQNTDDLIPMADQIRQREWVSARTDTNFYTRIAQWIQADPATRTISPMATVTVPEYVRDRIEENLLPSLREAVRLAPTSGLAWARLARLEAGQDKALNPGRLAEAEFSARRAARLEPETAETWWTLGAIQLQAGQADEALQNIVRALELQPRIPLAWELKGDALLRVRGSTEALEAYRQALELYFATATDASICALKVAALQVWFGNISDYATTCQWMLQRADRADQPDIANRVAKLISLRPTADRQSAAAALVLARRAVELGRNNPSLPELQLSLSMAEYRSCNYVDADRIAAAALSGPPDKFMEEMARQGVRSKLMERMHRSLTPPIDLHVSGTGGFYRAMSLFQQGQTMKAREVFAEAEAKMKPLPADEKNPLADEATPDDLILWLAYKEAKAMLNSEAQQNIKHD
;
A
#
# COMPACT_ATOMS: atom_id res chain seq x y z
N MET A 1 -41.41 -28.64 20.94
CA MET A 1 -40.86 -28.09 19.67
C MET A 1 -41.39 -28.91 18.51
N TRP A 2 -41.46 -28.35 17.31
CA TRP A 2 -42.04 -29.03 16.14
C TRP A 2 -41.04 -29.08 14.99
N ASP A 3 -41.02 -30.20 14.29
CA ASP A 3 -40.41 -30.28 12.97
C ASP A 3 -41.39 -29.65 11.97
N ALA A 4 -40.96 -28.58 11.30
CA ALA A 4 -41.81 -27.81 10.40
C ALA A 4 -42.21 -28.58 9.12
N PHE A 5 -41.47 -29.62 8.75
CA PHE A 5 -41.73 -30.41 7.54
C PHE A 5 -42.67 -31.58 7.81
N THR A 6 -42.50 -32.26 8.95
CA THR A 6 -43.29 -33.43 9.32
C THR A 6 -44.47 -33.08 10.22
N SER A 7 -44.50 -31.86 10.76
CA SER A 7 -45.49 -31.39 11.74
C SER A 7 -45.56 -32.27 12.99
N GLN A 8 -44.49 -33.00 13.29
CA GLN A 8 -44.38 -33.84 14.48
C GLN A 8 -43.64 -33.10 15.60
N PRO A 9 -44.00 -33.35 16.88
CA PRO A 9 -43.25 -32.82 18.00
C PRO A 9 -41.85 -33.46 18.06
N LEU A 10 -40.81 -32.64 18.14
CA LEU A 10 -39.41 -33.08 18.27
C LEU A 10 -39.07 -33.57 19.68
N THR A 11 -39.74 -33.04 20.70
CA THR A 11 -39.53 -33.36 22.11
C THR A 11 -40.87 -33.37 22.83
N GLU A 12 -40.90 -34.00 24.01
CA GLU A 12 -41.98 -33.79 24.98
C GLU A 12 -42.12 -32.29 25.32
N PRO A 13 -43.31 -31.83 25.77
CA PRO A 13 -43.51 -30.46 26.19
C PRO A 13 -42.55 -30.05 27.32
N LEU A 14 -41.92 -28.88 27.18
CA LEU A 14 -41.08 -28.29 28.22
C LEU A 14 -41.98 -27.75 29.34
N ARG A 15 -42.05 -28.43 30.48
CA ARG A 15 -43.04 -28.16 31.52
C ARG A 15 -42.55 -27.15 32.57
N HIS A 16 -43.43 -26.21 32.89
CA HIS A 16 -43.36 -25.33 34.06
C HIS A 16 -44.59 -25.53 34.95
N GLN A 17 -44.53 -25.03 36.20
CA GLN A 17 -45.65 -25.10 37.14
C GLN A 17 -46.59 -23.89 37.03
N GLY A 18 -46.21 -22.87 36.26
CA GLY A 18 -47.01 -21.68 35.96
C GLY A 18 -47.04 -21.39 34.46
N TYR A 19 -47.69 -20.30 34.08
CA TYR A 19 -47.71 -19.84 32.68
C TYR A 19 -46.28 -19.60 32.20
N VAL A 20 -45.97 -20.02 30.97
CA VAL A 20 -44.69 -19.73 30.33
C VAL A 20 -44.86 -18.42 29.59
N GLU A 21 -44.16 -17.39 30.03
CA GLU A 21 -44.25 -16.03 29.48
C GLU A 21 -43.29 -15.86 28.29
N VAL A 22 -42.12 -16.53 28.34
CA VAL A 22 -41.10 -16.46 27.29
C VAL A 22 -40.55 -17.85 26.99
N ALA A 23 -40.29 -18.10 25.71
CA ALA A 23 -39.47 -19.21 25.22
C ALA A 23 -38.63 -18.72 24.03
N GLU A 24 -37.30 -18.72 24.18
CA GLU A 24 -36.37 -18.18 23.18
C GLU A 24 -35.23 -19.16 22.90
N PHE A 25 -34.79 -19.26 21.65
CA PHE A 25 -33.60 -20.04 21.28
C PHE A 25 -32.31 -19.28 21.63
N SER A 26 -31.25 -20.02 21.96
CA SER A 26 -29.90 -19.46 21.96
C SER A 26 -29.47 -19.05 20.54
N PRO A 27 -28.49 -18.14 20.39
CA PRO A 27 -28.01 -17.69 19.07
C PRO A 27 -27.51 -18.82 18.16
N ASP A 28 -27.00 -19.91 18.74
CA ASP A 28 -26.54 -21.11 18.03
C ASP A 28 -27.67 -22.13 17.77
N GLY A 29 -28.90 -21.86 18.24
CA GLY A 29 -30.09 -22.70 18.07
C GLY A 29 -30.08 -24.01 18.87
N LYS A 30 -29.04 -24.26 19.69
CA LYS A 30 -28.86 -25.55 20.39
C LYS A 30 -29.56 -25.61 21.73
N ARG A 31 -29.94 -24.46 22.29
CA ARG A 31 -30.57 -24.36 23.60
C ARG A 31 -31.81 -23.49 23.53
N ILE A 32 -32.69 -23.66 24.51
CA ILE A 32 -33.88 -22.84 24.70
C ILE A 32 -33.87 -22.31 26.12
N VAL A 33 -34.13 -21.02 26.31
CA VAL A 33 -34.45 -20.45 27.61
C VAL A 33 -35.96 -20.27 27.72
N THR A 34 -36.53 -20.66 28.85
CA THR A 34 -37.93 -20.39 29.20
C THR A 34 -38.00 -19.55 30.46
N ALA A 35 -38.96 -18.64 30.51
CA ALA A 35 -39.28 -17.83 31.69
C ALA A 35 -40.75 -18.03 32.05
N SER A 36 -41.06 -18.23 33.33
CA SER A 36 -42.41 -18.60 33.75
C SER A 36 -42.90 -17.82 34.96
N ALA A 37 -44.23 -17.70 35.03
CA ALA A 37 -44.96 -17.15 36.15
C ALA A 37 -44.80 -17.94 37.46
N ASP A 38 -44.24 -19.15 37.41
CA ASP A 38 -43.79 -19.89 38.61
C ASP A 38 -42.52 -19.31 39.28
N GLY A 39 -41.98 -18.23 38.73
CA GLY A 39 -40.75 -17.58 39.21
C GLY A 39 -39.47 -18.35 38.84
N ILE A 40 -39.58 -19.33 37.94
CA ILE A 40 -38.46 -20.17 37.52
C ILE A 40 -38.16 -19.97 36.04
N GLY A 41 -36.92 -19.60 35.75
CA GLY A 41 -36.34 -19.71 34.42
C GLY A 41 -35.63 -21.06 34.27
N ARG A 42 -35.63 -21.64 33.07
CA ARG A 42 -34.89 -22.88 32.75
C ARG A 42 -34.20 -22.77 31.42
N VAL A 43 -33.02 -23.35 31.32
CA VAL A 43 -32.34 -23.58 30.04
C VAL A 43 -32.44 -25.06 29.68
N TRP A 44 -32.86 -25.34 28.45
CA TRP A 44 -33.13 -26.67 27.92
C TRP A 44 -32.24 -26.96 26.72
N ASP A 45 -31.92 -28.23 26.51
CA ASP A 45 -31.33 -28.72 25.28
C ASP A 45 -32.42 -28.78 24.20
N ALA A 46 -32.22 -28.08 23.08
CA ALA A 46 -33.22 -27.97 22.02
C ALA A 46 -33.45 -29.31 21.28
N ARG A 47 -32.52 -30.26 21.35
CA ARG A 47 -32.64 -31.55 20.65
C ARG A 47 -33.37 -32.58 21.51
N THR A 48 -33.09 -32.60 22.81
CA THR A 48 -33.54 -33.64 23.74
C THR A 48 -34.67 -33.19 24.64
N GLY A 49 -34.87 -31.87 24.81
CA GLY A 49 -35.82 -31.30 25.75
C GLY A 49 -35.43 -31.48 27.23
N GLN A 50 -34.19 -31.89 27.50
CA GLN A 50 -33.70 -32.05 28.87
C GLN A 50 -33.21 -30.71 29.44
N PRO A 51 -33.40 -30.46 30.74
CA PRO A 51 -32.86 -29.27 31.39
C PRO A 51 -31.32 -29.33 31.44
N LEU A 52 -30.65 -28.23 31.08
CA LEU A 52 -29.19 -28.12 31.03
C LEU A 52 -28.57 -27.41 32.23
N THR A 53 -29.34 -26.63 32.97
CA THR A 53 -28.86 -25.87 34.14
C THR A 53 -29.74 -26.09 35.36
N GLU A 54 -29.22 -25.67 36.52
CA GLU A 54 -30.05 -25.43 37.69
C GLU A 54 -31.12 -24.35 37.41
N LEU A 55 -32.14 -24.31 38.26
CA LEU A 55 -33.28 -23.40 38.11
C LEU A 55 -32.84 -21.95 38.30
N LEU A 56 -33.17 -21.09 37.32
CA LEU A 56 -32.92 -19.64 37.39
C LEU A 56 -34.02 -19.00 38.27
N ARG A 57 -33.86 -19.10 39.59
CA ARG A 57 -34.91 -18.75 40.56
C ARG A 57 -35.01 -17.26 40.85
N HIS A 58 -36.26 -16.78 40.82
CA HIS A 58 -36.70 -15.49 41.33
C HIS A 58 -37.76 -15.66 42.41
N GLU A 59 -37.98 -14.63 43.24
CA GLU A 59 -38.96 -14.68 44.33
C GLU A 59 -40.40 -14.46 43.85
N GLN A 60 -40.55 -13.90 42.64
CA GLN A 60 -41.83 -13.68 41.97
C GLN A 60 -41.74 -14.05 40.49
N LEU A 61 -42.89 -14.00 39.81
CA LEU A 61 -43.04 -14.33 38.40
C LEU A 61 -41.98 -13.65 37.52
N LEU A 62 -41.48 -14.40 36.54
CA LEU A 62 -40.57 -13.89 35.53
C LEU A 62 -41.35 -13.29 34.37
N HIS A 63 -40.93 -12.11 33.93
CA HIS A 63 -41.50 -11.44 32.77
C HIS A 63 -40.74 -11.77 31.49
N THR A 64 -39.41 -11.81 31.57
CA THR A 64 -38.56 -12.05 30.40
C THR A 64 -37.33 -12.87 30.75
N ALA A 65 -36.83 -13.58 29.75
CA ALA A 65 -35.49 -14.15 29.73
C ALA A 65 -34.89 -14.04 28.33
N ALA A 66 -33.60 -13.76 28.21
CA ALA A 66 -32.91 -13.67 26.92
C ALA A 66 -31.44 -14.10 27.02
N PHE A 67 -30.92 -14.68 25.94
CA PHE A 67 -29.50 -15.02 25.83
C PHE A 67 -28.65 -13.81 25.42
N SER A 68 -27.39 -13.79 25.89
CA SER A 68 -26.35 -12.96 25.29
C SER A 68 -26.01 -13.45 23.88
N GLN A 69 -25.39 -12.59 23.06
CA GLN A 69 -25.07 -12.90 21.66
C GLN A 69 -24.03 -14.02 21.50
N ASP A 70 -23.15 -14.20 22.50
CA ASP A 70 -22.22 -15.32 22.59
C ASP A 70 -22.85 -16.59 23.20
N GLY A 71 -24.10 -16.50 23.66
CA GLY A 71 -24.86 -17.58 24.31
C GLY A 71 -24.33 -17.98 25.69
N GLN A 72 -23.33 -17.32 26.27
CA GLN A 72 -22.75 -17.75 27.55
C GLN A 72 -23.51 -17.24 28.77
N HIS A 73 -24.37 -16.24 28.58
CA HIS A 73 -25.14 -15.62 29.65
C HIS A 73 -26.62 -15.58 29.33
N VAL A 74 -27.43 -15.59 30.38
CA VAL A 74 -28.88 -15.37 30.32
C VAL A 74 -29.24 -14.23 31.26
N VAL A 75 -30.03 -13.27 30.77
CA VAL A 75 -30.63 -12.23 31.62
C VAL A 75 -32.06 -12.61 31.90
N THR A 76 -32.48 -12.53 33.15
CA THR A 76 -33.88 -12.70 33.58
C THR A 76 -34.38 -11.44 34.28
N THR A 77 -35.65 -11.08 34.06
CA THR A 77 -36.31 -10.00 34.78
C THR A 77 -37.59 -10.49 35.45
N SER A 78 -37.83 -10.06 36.69
CA SER A 78 -38.93 -10.54 37.52
C SER A 78 -39.73 -9.41 38.16
N ALA A 79 -40.97 -9.71 38.51
CA ALA A 79 -41.83 -8.85 39.32
C ALA A 79 -41.24 -8.56 40.72
N ASP A 80 -40.25 -9.35 41.18
CA ASP A 80 -39.53 -9.14 42.44
C ASP A 80 -38.63 -7.87 42.43
N LYS A 81 -38.73 -7.07 41.36
CA LYS A 81 -37.99 -5.83 41.11
C LYS A 81 -36.50 -6.06 40.90
N THR A 82 -36.09 -7.28 40.58
CA THR A 82 -34.71 -7.63 40.27
C THR A 82 -34.56 -8.11 38.83
N ALA A 83 -33.41 -7.79 38.25
CA ALA A 83 -32.88 -8.45 37.07
C ALA A 83 -31.63 -9.22 37.48
N LYS A 84 -31.50 -10.46 37.02
CA LYS A 84 -30.32 -11.30 37.30
C LYS A 84 -29.65 -11.71 35.99
N VAL A 85 -28.33 -11.75 36.02
CA VAL A 85 -27.52 -12.31 34.94
C VAL A 85 -26.98 -13.65 35.43
N TRP A 86 -27.17 -14.67 34.61
CA TRP A 86 -26.78 -16.04 34.91
C TRP A 86 -25.71 -16.48 33.94
N GLU A 87 -24.65 -17.08 34.46
CA GLU A 87 -23.68 -17.79 33.64
C GLU A 87 -24.26 -19.15 33.28
N VAL A 88 -24.45 -19.36 31.97
CA VAL A 88 -24.98 -20.60 31.40
C VAL A 88 -24.02 -21.01 30.30
N PRO A 89 -22.78 -21.42 30.65
CA PRO A 89 -21.83 -21.90 29.65
C PRO A 89 -22.45 -23.11 28.92
N PRO A 90 -22.12 -23.33 27.64
CA PRO A 90 -22.49 -24.57 26.98
C PRO A 90 -21.99 -25.73 27.85
N PRO A 91 -22.81 -26.79 28.09
CA PRO A 91 -22.30 -27.96 28.78
C PRO A 91 -21.04 -28.41 28.04
N PRO A 92 -19.93 -28.71 28.74
CA PRO A 92 -18.77 -29.27 28.07
C PRO A 92 -19.28 -30.49 27.31
N LEU A 93 -19.06 -30.50 25.99
CA LEU A 93 -19.29 -31.71 25.21
C LEU A 93 -18.59 -32.83 26.00
N PRO A 94 -19.29 -33.91 26.40
CA PRO A 94 -18.63 -34.99 27.13
C PRO A 94 -17.52 -35.49 26.22
N VAL A 95 -16.27 -35.27 26.64
CA VAL A 95 -15.10 -35.66 25.87
C VAL A 95 -15.14 -37.18 25.81
N PRO A 96 -15.24 -37.79 24.62
CA PRO A 96 -15.26 -39.24 24.52
C PRO A 96 -13.96 -39.82 25.07
N ASP A 97 -14.02 -40.94 25.78
CA ASP A 97 -12.83 -41.59 26.36
C ASP A 97 -11.73 -41.81 25.31
N TRP A 98 -12.14 -42.19 24.09
CA TRP A 98 -11.21 -42.37 22.98
C TRP A 98 -10.40 -41.11 22.64
N PHE A 99 -10.98 -39.91 22.81
CA PHE A 99 -10.31 -38.65 22.49
C PHE A 99 -9.24 -38.33 23.54
N ILE A 100 -9.48 -38.70 24.80
CA ILE A 100 -8.49 -38.62 25.87
C ILE A 100 -7.35 -39.61 25.60
N ASP A 101 -7.68 -40.88 25.33
CA ASP A 101 -6.69 -41.92 24.99
C ASP A 101 -5.82 -41.51 23.79
N TRP A 102 -6.44 -40.95 22.75
CA TRP A 102 -5.75 -40.45 21.57
C TRP A 102 -4.85 -39.24 21.88
N ALA A 103 -5.34 -38.29 22.69
CA ALA A 103 -4.58 -37.09 23.05
C ALA A 103 -3.35 -37.44 23.91
N GLU A 104 -3.51 -38.35 24.87
CA GLU A 104 -2.43 -38.91 25.67
C GLU A 104 -1.42 -39.63 24.77
N ALA A 105 -1.88 -40.53 23.90
CA ALA A 105 -1.02 -41.27 22.97
C ALA A 105 -0.25 -40.33 22.04
N ARG A 106 -0.86 -39.23 21.59
CA ARG A 106 -0.21 -38.20 20.76
C ARG A 106 0.83 -37.38 21.53
N ALA A 107 0.61 -37.16 22.83
CA ALA A 107 1.55 -36.51 23.74
C ALA A 107 2.66 -37.46 24.22
N GLY A 108 2.48 -38.78 24.03
CA GLY A 108 3.40 -39.83 24.46
C GLY A 108 3.36 -40.12 25.96
N ARG A 109 2.39 -39.56 26.70
CA ARG A 109 2.27 -39.67 28.15
C ARG A 109 0.82 -39.62 28.60
N ARG A 110 0.51 -40.31 29.70
CA ARG A 110 -0.81 -40.22 30.35
C ARG A 110 -0.97 -38.89 31.09
N PHE A 111 -2.19 -38.37 31.15
CA PHE A 111 -2.58 -37.19 31.90
C PHE A 111 -3.30 -37.61 33.19
N ASP A 112 -2.73 -38.54 33.96
CA ASP A 112 -3.21 -38.89 35.30
C ASP A 112 -2.54 -37.96 36.33
N PRO A 113 -3.30 -37.12 37.08
CA PRO A 113 -2.73 -36.26 38.11
C PRO A 113 -2.10 -37.04 39.29
N GLN A 114 -2.37 -38.33 39.44
CA GLN A 114 -1.82 -39.17 40.52
C GLN A 114 -0.61 -40.01 40.09
N ASN A 115 -0.32 -40.10 38.79
CA ASN A 115 0.73 -40.96 38.28
C ASN A 115 1.57 -40.22 37.23
N THR A 116 2.76 -39.78 37.64
CA THR A 116 3.61 -38.83 36.88
C THR A 116 4.59 -39.50 35.91
N ASP A 117 4.62 -40.84 35.82
CA ASP A 117 5.69 -41.57 35.12
C ASP A 117 5.20 -42.77 34.29
N ASP A 118 4.12 -42.61 33.53
CA ASP A 118 3.68 -43.60 32.53
C ASP A 118 3.77 -43.05 31.10
N LEU A 119 4.90 -43.35 30.45
CA LEU A 119 5.07 -43.19 29.00
C LEU A 119 4.16 -44.17 28.26
N ILE A 120 3.53 -43.69 27.18
CA ILE A 120 2.69 -44.55 26.36
C ILE A 120 3.55 -45.31 25.34
N PRO A 121 3.48 -46.65 25.26
CA PRO A 121 4.27 -47.43 24.31
C PRO A 121 4.07 -46.97 22.87
N MET A 122 5.15 -46.94 22.09
CA MET A 122 5.11 -46.49 20.68
C MET A 122 4.09 -47.25 19.82
N ALA A 123 3.88 -48.54 20.11
CA ALA A 123 2.87 -49.36 19.43
C ALA A 123 1.45 -48.83 19.64
N ASP A 124 1.12 -48.34 20.84
CA ASP A 124 -0.18 -47.77 21.15
C ASP A 124 -0.33 -46.36 20.56
N GLN A 125 0.76 -45.59 20.48
CA GLN A 125 0.78 -44.30 19.77
C GLN A 125 0.46 -44.47 18.28
N ILE A 126 1.09 -45.45 17.62
CA ILE A 126 0.84 -45.77 16.20
C ILE A 126 -0.60 -46.26 16.02
N ARG A 127 -1.06 -47.18 16.87
CA ARG A 127 -2.43 -47.72 16.81
C ARG A 127 -3.48 -46.61 16.93
N GLN A 128 -3.34 -45.70 17.90
CA GLN A 128 -4.26 -44.58 18.06
C GLN A 128 -4.21 -43.61 16.88
N ARG A 129 -3.02 -43.44 16.28
CA ARG A 129 -2.86 -42.62 15.08
C ARG A 129 -3.63 -43.18 13.89
N GLU A 130 -3.43 -44.45 13.59
CA GLU A 130 -4.10 -45.16 12.50
C GLU A 130 -5.61 -45.24 12.73
N TRP A 131 -6.03 -45.50 13.97
CA TRP A 131 -7.44 -45.58 14.33
C TRP A 131 -8.18 -44.27 14.07
N VAL A 132 -7.66 -43.12 14.49
CA VAL A 132 -8.26 -41.80 14.19
C VAL A 132 -8.26 -41.50 12.68
N SER A 133 -7.21 -41.91 11.97
CA SER A 133 -7.13 -41.72 10.51
C SER A 133 -8.19 -42.54 9.76
N ALA A 134 -8.57 -43.71 10.28
CA ALA A 134 -9.60 -44.58 9.70
C ALA A 134 -11.04 -44.18 10.05
N ARG A 135 -11.25 -43.22 10.96
CA ARG A 135 -12.58 -42.76 11.35
C ARG A 135 -13.28 -42.01 10.22
N THR A 136 -14.55 -42.33 10.00
CA THR A 136 -15.40 -41.73 8.95
C THR A 136 -16.49 -40.81 9.51
N ASP A 137 -16.70 -40.81 10.82
CA ASP A 137 -17.68 -39.95 11.46
C ASP A 137 -17.22 -38.49 11.48
N THR A 138 -18.11 -37.58 11.11
CA THR A 138 -17.78 -36.15 10.97
C THR A 138 -18.01 -35.34 12.24
N ASN A 139 -18.00 -36.00 13.40
CA ASN A 139 -18.23 -35.36 14.69
C ASN A 139 -17.08 -34.38 15.03
N PHE A 140 -17.35 -33.46 15.95
CA PHE A 140 -16.41 -32.41 16.34
C PHE A 140 -15.03 -32.94 16.77
N TYR A 141 -14.98 -33.96 17.63
CA TYR A 141 -13.73 -34.54 18.13
C TYR A 141 -12.94 -35.27 17.05
N THR A 142 -13.61 -36.01 16.17
CA THR A 142 -12.97 -36.70 15.03
C THR A 142 -12.35 -35.69 14.07
N ARG A 143 -13.07 -34.61 13.75
CA ARG A 143 -12.52 -33.52 12.91
C ARG A 143 -11.29 -32.87 13.55
N ILE A 144 -11.33 -32.58 14.85
CA ILE A 144 -10.18 -32.01 15.56
C ILE A 144 -8.99 -32.98 15.55
N ALA A 145 -9.23 -34.25 15.89
CA ALA A 145 -8.17 -35.24 15.98
C ALA A 145 -7.48 -35.46 14.63
N GLN A 146 -8.26 -35.57 13.56
CA GLN A 146 -7.76 -35.66 12.18
C GLN A 146 -7.03 -34.38 11.76
N TRP A 147 -7.55 -33.20 12.09
CA TRP A 147 -6.91 -31.92 11.79
C TRP A 147 -5.57 -31.73 12.51
N ILE A 148 -5.47 -32.16 13.78
CA ILE A 148 -4.22 -32.12 14.55
C ILE A 148 -3.17 -33.09 13.97
N GLN A 149 -3.61 -34.24 13.45
CA GLN A 149 -2.74 -35.24 12.80
C GLN A 149 -2.33 -34.85 11.38
N ALA A 150 -3.17 -34.10 10.66
CA ALA A 150 -2.89 -33.65 9.32
C ALA A 150 -1.63 -32.78 9.29
N ASP A 151 -0.89 -32.86 8.18
CA ASP A 151 0.32 -32.07 7.97
C ASP A 151 -0.02 -30.58 8.13
N PRO A 152 0.63 -29.85 9.07
CA PRO A 152 0.44 -28.41 9.22
C PRO A 152 0.65 -27.63 7.93
N ALA A 153 1.47 -28.13 7.01
CA ALA A 153 1.74 -27.50 5.73
C ALA A 153 0.58 -27.63 4.73
N THR A 154 -0.36 -28.56 4.90
CA THR A 154 -1.44 -28.82 3.92
C THR A 154 -2.84 -28.84 4.51
N ARG A 155 -2.99 -28.84 5.84
CA ARG A 155 -4.29 -28.86 6.51
C ARG A 155 -5.03 -27.53 6.40
N THR A 156 -6.30 -27.53 6.81
CA THR A 156 -7.13 -26.31 6.93
C THR A 156 -6.63 -25.36 8.01
N ILE A 157 -6.95 -24.07 7.92
CA ILE A 157 -6.53 -23.10 8.96
C ILE A 157 -7.16 -23.38 10.34
N SER A 158 -8.30 -24.08 10.34
CA SER A 158 -8.95 -24.58 11.54
C SER A 158 -9.69 -25.89 11.23
N PRO A 159 -10.03 -26.70 12.24
CA PRO A 159 -10.82 -27.93 12.05
C PRO A 159 -12.17 -27.73 11.35
N MET A 160 -12.67 -26.49 11.33
CA MET A 160 -13.99 -26.13 10.77
C MET A 160 -13.90 -25.31 9.49
N ALA A 161 -12.70 -24.87 9.10
CA ALA A 161 -12.49 -24.09 7.90
C ALA A 161 -12.49 -24.98 6.64
N THR A 162 -12.95 -24.43 5.52
CA THR A 162 -12.84 -25.04 4.20
C THR A 162 -11.55 -24.65 3.48
N VAL A 163 -10.87 -23.60 3.95
CA VAL A 163 -9.64 -23.06 3.34
C VAL A 163 -8.41 -23.71 3.96
N THR A 164 -7.50 -24.18 3.11
CA THR A 164 -6.20 -24.76 3.51
C THR A 164 -5.21 -23.69 3.95
N VAL A 165 -4.21 -24.04 4.76
CA VAL A 165 -3.13 -23.13 5.16
C VAL A 165 -2.38 -22.59 3.93
N PRO A 166 -2.02 -23.40 2.91
CA PRO A 166 -1.42 -22.89 1.67
C PRO A 166 -2.31 -21.89 0.92
N GLU A 167 -3.60 -22.20 0.75
CA GLU A 167 -4.54 -21.30 0.08
C GLU A 167 -4.67 -19.99 0.85
N TYR A 168 -4.84 -20.07 2.17
CA TYR A 168 -4.90 -18.89 3.03
C TYR A 168 -3.64 -18.04 2.94
N VAL A 169 -2.46 -18.65 3.01
CA VAL A 169 -1.17 -17.94 2.90
C VAL A 169 -1.03 -17.29 1.52
N ARG A 170 -1.39 -17.99 0.44
CA ARG A 170 -1.39 -17.42 -0.91
C ARG A 170 -2.29 -16.20 -0.99
N ASP A 171 -3.52 -16.29 -0.49
CA ASP A 171 -4.48 -15.19 -0.50
C ASP A 171 -3.93 -13.98 0.30
N ARG A 172 -3.30 -14.22 1.46
CA ARG A 172 -2.61 -13.18 2.25
C ARG A 172 -1.44 -12.52 1.49
N ILE A 173 -0.70 -13.29 0.69
CA ILE A 173 0.41 -12.78 -0.15
C ILE A 173 -0.13 -11.96 -1.33
N GLU A 174 -1.26 -12.38 -1.91
CA GLU A 174 -1.93 -11.68 -3.02
C GLU A 174 -2.56 -10.36 -2.59
N GLU A 175 -3.14 -10.29 -1.38
CA GLU A 175 -3.64 -9.04 -0.80
C GLU A 175 -2.56 -7.95 -0.73
N ASN A 176 -1.29 -8.34 -0.56
CA ASN A 176 -0.13 -7.45 -0.56
C ASN A 176 -0.27 -6.25 0.40
N LEU A 177 -0.91 -6.49 1.55
CA LEU A 177 -1.03 -5.54 2.66
C LEU A 177 -0.04 -5.90 3.77
N LEU A 178 0.44 -4.90 4.51
CA LEU A 178 1.42 -5.12 5.57
C LEU A 178 0.94 -6.13 6.65
N PRO A 179 -0.29 -6.05 7.19
CA PRO A 179 -0.78 -7.04 8.15
C PRO A 179 -0.86 -8.45 7.56
N SER A 180 -1.35 -8.57 6.33
CA SER A 180 -1.49 -9.85 5.62
C SER A 180 -0.14 -10.52 5.36
N LEU A 181 0.86 -9.75 4.95
CA LEU A 181 2.20 -10.28 4.69
C LEU A 181 2.93 -10.70 5.97
N ARG A 182 2.72 -9.98 7.09
CA ARG A 182 3.24 -10.41 8.41
C ARG A 182 2.62 -11.73 8.87
N GLU A 183 1.31 -11.87 8.67
CA GLU A 183 0.59 -13.13 8.94
C GLU A 183 1.13 -14.26 8.04
N ALA A 184 1.28 -14.01 6.74
CA ALA A 184 1.79 -14.97 5.77
C ALA A 184 3.19 -15.48 6.13
N VAL A 185 4.11 -14.57 6.47
CA VAL A 185 5.48 -14.93 6.89
C VAL A 185 5.49 -15.71 8.22
N ARG A 186 4.57 -15.41 9.14
CA ARG A 186 4.44 -16.16 10.40
C ARG A 186 3.99 -17.61 10.15
N LEU A 187 3.07 -17.81 9.21
CA LEU A 187 2.51 -19.12 8.87
C LEU A 187 3.41 -19.92 7.92
N ALA A 188 4.09 -19.23 7.00
CA ALA A 188 4.99 -19.82 6.00
C ALA A 188 6.35 -19.10 6.00
N PRO A 189 7.20 -19.30 7.03
CA PRO A 189 8.48 -18.60 7.18
C PRO A 189 9.53 -18.99 6.12
N THR A 190 9.22 -20.00 5.30
CA THR A 190 10.01 -20.48 4.17
C THR A 190 9.61 -19.84 2.83
N SER A 191 8.50 -19.09 2.76
CA SER A 191 8.09 -18.40 1.53
C SER A 191 8.97 -17.19 1.27
N GLY A 192 9.86 -17.30 0.28
CA GLY A 192 10.71 -16.20 -0.16
C GLY A 192 9.90 -15.03 -0.70
N LEU A 193 8.86 -15.32 -1.50
CA LEU A 193 7.96 -14.31 -2.04
C LEU A 193 7.28 -13.46 -0.94
N ALA A 194 6.78 -14.08 0.12
CA ALA A 194 6.16 -13.36 1.24
C ALA A 194 7.15 -12.43 1.93
N TRP A 195 8.38 -12.91 2.19
CA TRP A 195 9.45 -12.10 2.76
C TRP A 195 9.87 -10.93 1.87
N ALA A 196 9.94 -11.12 0.56
CA ALA A 196 10.27 -10.04 -0.39
C ALA A 196 9.21 -8.95 -0.35
N ARG A 197 7.93 -9.29 -0.50
CA ARG A 197 6.84 -8.31 -0.48
C ARG A 197 6.75 -7.57 0.85
N LEU A 198 6.94 -8.29 1.97
CA LEU A 198 6.99 -7.68 3.31
C LEU A 198 8.12 -6.64 3.41
N ALA A 199 9.33 -7.03 3.03
CA ALA A 199 10.50 -6.15 3.07
C ALA A 199 10.28 -4.86 2.28
N ARG A 200 9.68 -4.96 1.09
CA ARG A 200 9.37 -3.81 0.25
C ARG A 200 8.39 -2.83 0.91
N LEU A 201 7.32 -3.34 1.54
CA LEU A 201 6.36 -2.48 2.24
C LEU A 201 6.98 -1.85 3.49
N GLU A 202 7.79 -2.60 4.23
CA GLU A 202 8.46 -2.09 5.43
C GLU A 202 9.50 -1.01 5.10
N ALA A 203 10.23 -1.14 3.98
CA ALA A 203 11.12 -0.09 3.46
C ALA A 203 10.37 1.18 3.02
N GLY A 204 9.11 1.06 2.62
CA GLY A 204 8.27 2.19 2.21
C GLY A 204 7.67 2.98 3.38
N GLN A 205 7.64 2.43 4.59
CA GLN A 205 7.04 3.09 5.75
C GLN A 205 8.01 4.05 6.44
N ASP A 206 7.59 5.32 6.54
CA ASP A 206 8.08 6.31 7.50
C ASP A 206 9.61 6.45 7.60
N LYS A 207 10.26 6.59 6.43
CA LYS A 207 11.72 6.77 6.28
C LYS A 207 12.29 7.87 7.17
N ALA A 208 11.50 8.90 7.46
CA ALA A 208 11.90 10.04 8.28
C ALA A 208 11.95 9.72 9.80
N LEU A 209 11.20 8.72 10.27
CA LEU A 209 11.02 8.44 11.69
C LEU A 209 11.84 7.26 12.19
N ASN A 210 12.29 6.33 11.33
CA ASN A 210 12.99 5.13 11.78
C ASN A 210 14.11 4.64 10.84
N PRO A 211 15.36 5.15 10.99
CA PRO A 211 16.48 4.80 10.11
C PRO A 211 16.91 3.32 10.19
N GLY A 212 16.56 2.58 11.24
CA GLY A 212 16.86 1.14 11.37
C GLY A 212 16.01 0.24 10.47
N ARG A 213 14.88 0.72 9.95
CA ARG A 213 13.95 -0.10 9.16
C ARG A 213 14.48 -0.52 7.79
N LEU A 214 15.35 0.29 7.18
CA LEU A 214 16.00 -0.09 5.92
C LEU A 214 16.90 -1.31 6.11
N ALA A 215 17.62 -1.41 7.23
CA ALA A 215 18.46 -2.57 7.54
C ALA A 215 17.62 -3.84 7.82
N GLU A 216 16.50 -3.71 8.52
CA GLU A 216 15.55 -4.81 8.75
C GLU A 216 14.91 -5.31 7.44
N ALA A 217 14.51 -4.38 6.58
CA ALA A 217 13.98 -4.69 5.25
C ALA A 217 15.05 -5.37 4.39
N GLU A 218 16.29 -4.89 4.42
CA GLU A 218 17.40 -5.51 3.69
C GLU A 218 17.66 -6.93 4.18
N PHE A 219 17.68 -7.16 5.50
CA PHE A 219 17.82 -8.50 6.08
C PHE A 219 16.72 -9.45 5.58
N SER A 220 15.47 -8.98 5.60
CA SER A 220 14.30 -9.74 5.13
C SER A 220 14.38 -10.03 3.63
N ALA A 221 14.81 -9.08 2.81
CA ALA A 221 14.98 -9.27 1.37
C ALA A 221 16.14 -10.21 1.03
N ARG A 222 17.26 -10.15 1.76
CA ARG A 222 18.37 -11.13 1.63
C ARG A 222 17.91 -12.53 2.00
N ARG A 223 17.05 -12.65 3.02
CA ARG A 223 16.43 -13.93 3.39
C ARG A 223 15.53 -14.44 2.27
N ALA A 224 14.70 -13.58 1.68
CA ALA A 224 13.82 -13.94 0.57
C ALA A 224 14.59 -14.55 -0.61
N ALA A 225 15.66 -13.88 -1.05
CA ALA A 225 16.49 -14.34 -2.17
C ALA A 225 17.21 -15.68 -1.89
N ARG A 226 17.54 -15.98 -0.62
CA ARG A 226 18.09 -17.29 -0.23
C ARG A 226 17.05 -18.41 -0.23
N LEU A 227 15.81 -18.11 0.14
CA LEU A 227 14.73 -19.10 0.23
C LEU A 227 14.19 -19.47 -1.15
N GLU A 228 14.07 -18.50 -2.05
CA GLU A 228 13.54 -18.71 -3.40
C GLU A 228 14.45 -18.03 -4.46
N PRO A 229 15.65 -18.58 -4.72
CA PRO A 229 16.63 -17.97 -5.62
C PRO A 229 16.21 -17.98 -7.10
N GLU A 230 15.20 -18.78 -7.47
CA GLU A 230 14.66 -18.83 -8.85
C GLU A 230 13.53 -17.80 -9.06
N THR A 231 13.07 -17.13 -7.99
CA THR A 231 12.00 -16.14 -8.06
C THR A 231 12.59 -14.75 -8.31
N ALA A 232 12.41 -14.22 -9.53
CA ALA A 232 12.91 -12.89 -9.91
C ALA A 232 12.45 -11.75 -8.95
N GLU A 233 11.25 -11.86 -8.38
CA GLU A 233 10.70 -10.89 -7.42
C GLU A 233 11.56 -10.71 -6.17
N THR A 234 12.20 -11.77 -5.70
CA THR A 234 13.07 -11.72 -4.52
C THR A 234 14.33 -10.89 -4.79
N TRP A 235 14.91 -11.03 -5.99
CA TRP A 235 16.15 -10.38 -6.39
C TRP A 235 15.97 -8.90 -6.71
N TRP A 236 14.96 -8.51 -7.50
CA TRP A 236 14.75 -7.09 -7.79
C TRP A 236 14.28 -6.33 -6.54
N THR A 237 13.56 -6.98 -5.61
CA THR A 237 13.20 -6.37 -4.33
C THR A 237 14.42 -6.10 -3.46
N LEU A 238 15.35 -7.07 -3.37
CA LEU A 238 16.61 -6.88 -2.68
C LEU A 238 17.41 -5.73 -3.29
N GLY A 239 17.54 -5.71 -4.63
CA GLY A 239 18.23 -4.63 -5.33
C GLY A 239 17.57 -3.25 -5.12
N ALA A 240 16.25 -3.18 -5.10
CA ALA A 240 15.52 -1.94 -4.81
C ALA A 240 15.81 -1.40 -3.40
N ILE A 241 15.83 -2.28 -2.39
CA ILE A 241 16.12 -1.88 -1.00
C ILE A 241 17.59 -1.45 -0.86
N GLN A 242 18.52 -2.16 -1.50
CA GLN A 242 19.93 -1.81 -1.52
C GLN A 242 20.20 -0.46 -2.21
N LEU A 243 19.49 -0.16 -3.30
CA LEU A 243 19.52 1.17 -3.91
C LEU A 243 19.09 2.25 -2.92
N GLN A 244 18.05 2.02 -2.13
CA GLN A 244 17.65 2.97 -1.09
C GLN A 244 18.69 3.09 0.03
N ALA A 245 19.43 2.03 0.33
CA ALA A 245 20.53 2.02 1.28
C ALA A 245 21.86 2.59 0.71
N GLY A 246 21.88 3.05 -0.55
CA GLY A 246 23.08 3.59 -1.21
C GLY A 246 24.08 2.53 -1.72
N GLN A 247 23.74 1.25 -1.65
CA GLN A 247 24.57 0.11 -2.10
C GLN A 247 24.35 -0.17 -3.60
N ALA A 248 24.77 0.75 -4.47
CA ALA A 248 24.41 0.71 -5.89
C ALA A 248 25.06 -0.44 -6.68
N ASP A 249 26.30 -0.81 -6.34
CA ASP A 249 27.03 -1.91 -6.99
C ASP A 249 26.38 -3.28 -6.70
N GLU A 250 26.09 -3.57 -5.43
CA GLU A 250 25.41 -4.80 -5.03
C GLU A 250 23.98 -4.85 -5.57
N ALA A 251 23.29 -3.71 -5.55
CA ALA A 251 21.95 -3.63 -6.11
C ALA A 251 21.95 -3.96 -7.60
N LEU A 252 22.88 -3.43 -8.37
CA LEU A 252 22.99 -3.69 -9.81
C LEU A 252 23.16 -5.20 -10.08
N GLN A 253 24.01 -5.88 -9.32
CA GLN A 253 24.22 -7.34 -9.46
C GLN A 253 22.93 -8.12 -9.21
N ASN A 254 22.20 -7.79 -8.13
CA ASN A 254 20.95 -8.45 -7.79
C ASN A 254 19.83 -8.15 -8.81
N ILE A 255 19.76 -6.93 -9.33
CA ILE A 255 18.78 -6.56 -10.37
C ILE A 255 19.10 -7.28 -11.69
N VAL A 256 20.37 -7.37 -12.08
CA VAL A 256 20.79 -8.15 -13.25
C VAL A 256 20.39 -9.61 -13.09
N ARG A 257 20.61 -10.20 -11.90
CA ARG A 257 20.16 -11.56 -11.60
C ARG A 257 18.64 -11.73 -11.76
N ALA A 258 17.86 -10.76 -11.29
CA ALA A 258 16.41 -10.77 -11.47
C ALA A 258 16.01 -10.77 -12.97
N LEU A 259 16.71 -9.97 -13.78
CA LEU A 259 16.47 -9.87 -15.22
C LEU A 259 16.95 -11.09 -16.00
N GLU A 260 17.98 -11.80 -15.55
CA GLU A 260 18.38 -13.10 -16.10
C GLU A 260 17.28 -14.16 -15.93
N LEU A 261 16.63 -14.17 -14.76
CA LEU A 261 15.52 -15.08 -14.48
C LEU A 261 14.26 -14.70 -15.25
N GLN A 262 13.94 -13.40 -15.29
CA GLN A 262 12.76 -12.88 -15.96
C GLN A 262 13.05 -11.53 -16.64
N PRO A 263 13.37 -11.54 -17.95
CA PRO A 263 13.73 -10.32 -18.67
C PRO A 263 12.59 -9.31 -18.87
N ARG A 264 11.33 -9.77 -18.77
CA ARG A 264 10.13 -8.96 -19.04
C ARG A 264 9.53 -8.35 -17.77
N ILE A 265 10.37 -7.80 -16.90
CA ILE A 265 9.94 -7.04 -15.71
C ILE A 265 10.30 -5.56 -15.93
N PRO A 266 9.32 -4.69 -16.28
CA PRO A 266 9.59 -3.27 -16.53
C PRO A 266 10.30 -2.58 -15.36
N LEU A 267 9.83 -2.81 -14.13
CA LEU A 267 10.37 -2.20 -12.91
C LEU A 267 11.84 -2.61 -12.65
N ALA A 268 12.23 -3.85 -12.97
CA ALA A 268 13.61 -4.29 -12.79
C ALA A 268 14.57 -3.59 -13.76
N TRP A 269 14.13 -3.33 -14.99
CA TRP A 269 14.90 -2.51 -15.94
C TRP A 269 15.01 -1.05 -15.51
N GLU A 270 13.95 -0.49 -14.92
CA GLU A 270 14.00 0.87 -14.37
C GLU A 270 14.99 0.97 -13.20
N LEU A 271 14.94 0.02 -12.26
CA LEU A 271 15.88 -0.06 -11.14
C LEU A 271 17.31 -0.28 -11.62
N LYS A 272 17.52 -1.05 -12.71
CA LYS A 272 18.83 -1.21 -13.35
C LYS A 272 19.35 0.14 -13.86
N GLY A 273 18.48 0.93 -14.49
CA GLY A 273 18.81 2.30 -14.90
C GLY A 273 19.22 3.18 -13.71
N ASP A 274 18.45 3.13 -12.61
CA ASP A 274 18.75 3.88 -11.38
C ASP A 274 20.11 3.47 -10.79
N ALA A 275 20.43 2.18 -10.78
CA ALA A 275 21.71 1.66 -10.30
C ALA A 275 22.88 2.08 -11.21
N LEU A 276 22.72 1.98 -12.53
CA LEU A 276 23.77 2.32 -13.50
C LEU A 276 24.15 3.81 -13.46
N LEU A 277 23.16 4.69 -13.23
CA LEU A 277 23.44 6.12 -13.03
C LEU A 277 24.36 6.39 -11.84
N ARG A 278 24.32 5.55 -10.80
CA ARG A 278 25.15 5.69 -9.60
C ARG A 278 26.53 5.04 -9.74
N VAL A 279 26.66 4.02 -10.60
CA VAL A 279 27.89 3.20 -10.70
C VAL A 279 28.72 3.51 -11.95
N ARG A 280 28.13 3.50 -13.16
CA ARG A 280 28.87 3.44 -14.44
C ARG A 280 28.56 4.55 -15.45
N GLY A 281 27.66 5.48 -15.10
CA GLY A 281 27.35 6.65 -15.92
C GLY A 281 26.14 6.47 -16.84
N SER A 282 25.84 7.52 -17.59
CA SER A 282 24.49 7.79 -18.12
C SER A 282 24.07 6.98 -19.36
N THR A 283 24.98 6.35 -20.11
CA THR A 283 24.68 5.73 -21.42
C THR A 283 24.04 4.35 -21.28
N GLU A 284 24.61 3.47 -20.46
CA GLU A 284 24.04 2.15 -20.15
C GLU A 284 22.72 2.29 -19.40
N ALA A 285 22.60 3.34 -18.56
CA ALA A 285 21.36 3.67 -17.88
C ALA A 285 20.25 4.04 -18.87
N LEU A 286 20.54 4.85 -19.88
CA LEU A 286 19.58 5.21 -20.93
C LEU A 286 19.04 3.97 -21.65
N GLU A 287 19.90 3.00 -21.98
CA GLU A 287 19.47 1.76 -22.61
C GLU A 287 18.58 0.94 -21.68
N ALA A 288 18.93 0.81 -20.40
CA ALA A 288 18.10 0.12 -19.42
C ALA A 288 16.71 0.77 -19.28
N TYR A 289 16.64 2.11 -19.25
CA TYR A 289 15.36 2.81 -19.21
C TYR A 289 14.55 2.64 -20.50
N ARG A 290 15.19 2.56 -21.67
CA ARG A 290 14.49 2.26 -22.94
C ARG A 290 13.84 0.89 -22.91
N GLN A 291 14.57 -0.12 -22.44
CA GLN A 291 14.02 -1.48 -22.27
C GLN A 291 12.85 -1.50 -21.26
N ALA A 292 12.98 -0.80 -20.14
CA ALA A 292 11.89 -0.64 -19.17
C ALA A 292 10.65 -0.01 -19.83
N LEU A 293 10.88 1.07 -20.57
CA LEU A 293 9.86 1.86 -21.24
C LEU A 293 9.11 1.02 -22.30
N GLU A 294 9.82 0.27 -23.15
CA GLU A 294 9.23 -0.67 -24.11
C GLU A 294 8.36 -1.74 -23.44
N LEU A 295 8.79 -2.28 -22.31
CA LEU A 295 8.01 -3.27 -21.57
C LEU A 295 6.77 -2.67 -20.93
N TYR A 296 6.88 -1.48 -20.31
CA TYR A 296 5.72 -0.75 -19.79
C TYR A 296 4.69 -0.47 -20.91
N PHE A 297 5.15 -0.27 -22.16
CA PHE A 297 4.26 -0.09 -23.31
C PHE A 297 3.47 -1.34 -23.64
N ALA A 298 4.13 -2.50 -23.59
CA ALA A 298 3.52 -3.79 -23.86
C ALA A 298 2.47 -4.18 -22.80
N THR A 299 2.66 -3.76 -21.55
CA THR A 299 1.78 -4.11 -20.42
C THR A 299 0.69 -3.07 -20.10
N ALA A 300 0.61 -1.96 -20.85
CA ALA A 300 -0.35 -0.86 -20.63
C ALA A 300 -0.32 -0.26 -19.21
N THR A 301 0.80 -0.41 -18.52
CA THR A 301 1.09 0.15 -17.19
C THR A 301 1.63 1.57 -17.32
N ASP A 302 1.49 2.38 -16.27
CA ASP A 302 2.01 3.75 -16.23
C ASP A 302 3.53 3.77 -16.42
N ALA A 303 3.99 4.40 -17.50
CA ALA A 303 5.39 4.50 -17.89
C ALA A 303 5.96 5.91 -17.71
N SER A 304 5.20 6.82 -17.10
CA SER A 304 5.46 8.27 -17.16
C SER A 304 6.79 8.65 -16.53
N ILE A 305 7.10 8.09 -15.37
CA ILE A 305 8.36 8.34 -14.66
C ILE A 305 9.54 7.81 -15.47
N CYS A 306 9.43 6.60 -16.01
CA CYS A 306 10.47 6.02 -16.85
C CYS A 306 10.69 6.83 -18.15
N ALA A 307 9.62 7.28 -18.79
CA ALA A 307 9.69 8.12 -19.99
C ALA A 307 10.37 9.47 -19.71
N LEU A 308 10.11 10.06 -18.53
CA LEU A 308 10.77 11.28 -18.06
C LEU A 308 12.27 11.08 -17.87
N LYS A 309 12.68 9.97 -17.25
CA LYS A 309 14.10 9.61 -17.07
C LYS A 309 14.80 9.44 -18.43
N VAL A 310 14.17 8.74 -19.39
CA VAL A 310 14.69 8.61 -20.77
C VAL A 310 14.85 9.97 -21.44
N ALA A 311 13.80 10.79 -21.39
CA ALA A 311 13.77 12.10 -22.03
C ALA A 311 14.86 13.05 -21.47
N ALA A 312 15.00 13.10 -20.14
CA ALA A 312 16.03 13.91 -19.48
C ALA A 312 17.45 13.49 -19.89
N LEU A 313 17.70 12.18 -19.95
CA LEU A 313 18.99 11.64 -20.38
C LEU A 313 19.27 11.91 -21.86
N GLN A 314 18.28 11.77 -22.75
CA GLN A 314 18.44 12.08 -24.18
C GLN A 314 18.78 13.55 -24.42
N VAL A 315 18.16 14.47 -23.68
CA VAL A 315 18.51 15.90 -23.71
C VAL A 315 19.93 16.12 -23.23
N TRP A 316 20.30 15.48 -22.11
CA TRP A 316 21.65 15.57 -21.57
C TRP A 316 22.73 15.09 -22.56
N PHE A 317 22.44 14.02 -23.30
CA PHE A 317 23.31 13.49 -24.36
C PHE A 317 23.26 14.26 -25.68
N GLY A 318 22.43 15.29 -25.80
CA GLY A 318 22.25 16.02 -27.05
C GLY A 318 21.59 15.19 -28.17
N ASN A 319 20.93 14.08 -27.83
CA ASN A 319 20.25 13.20 -28.80
C ASN A 319 18.82 13.70 -29.08
N ILE A 320 18.76 14.79 -29.84
CA ILE A 320 17.56 15.61 -30.06
C ILE A 320 16.48 14.87 -30.89
N SER A 321 16.87 14.00 -31.82
CA SER A 321 15.92 13.20 -32.62
C SER A 321 15.17 12.19 -31.76
N ASP A 322 15.90 11.44 -30.94
CA ASP A 322 15.33 10.38 -30.11
C ASP A 322 14.47 10.97 -28.98
N TYR A 323 14.85 12.14 -28.48
CA TYR A 323 14.02 12.96 -27.60
C TYR A 323 12.67 13.33 -28.24
N ALA A 324 12.70 13.85 -29.48
CA ALA A 324 11.48 14.22 -30.20
C ALA A 324 10.56 13.01 -30.42
N THR A 325 11.12 11.85 -30.75
CA THR A 325 10.38 10.58 -30.87
C THR A 325 9.75 10.16 -29.54
N THR A 326 10.50 10.25 -28.44
CA THR A 326 10.02 9.90 -27.09
C THR A 326 8.88 10.85 -26.66
N CYS A 327 9.01 12.15 -26.95
CA CYS A 327 7.96 13.14 -26.72
C CYS A 327 6.71 12.91 -27.58
N GLN A 328 6.86 12.66 -28.88
CA GLN A 328 5.74 12.35 -29.79
C GLN A 328 5.00 11.09 -29.35
N TRP A 329 5.73 10.09 -28.87
CA TRP A 329 5.13 8.88 -28.31
C TRP A 329 4.33 9.20 -27.02
N MET A 330 4.91 9.98 -26.09
CA MET A 330 4.22 10.39 -24.86
C MET A 330 2.95 11.19 -25.17
N LEU A 331 3.01 12.08 -26.16
CA LEU A 331 1.90 12.87 -26.69
C LEU A 331 0.73 11.99 -27.16
N GLN A 332 0.98 11.04 -28.07
CA GLN A 332 -0.04 10.15 -28.63
C GLN A 332 -0.78 9.32 -27.57
N ARG A 333 -0.11 9.06 -26.43
CA ARG A 333 -0.66 8.24 -25.34
C ARG A 333 -1.25 9.08 -24.22
N ALA A 334 -0.73 10.28 -23.97
CA ALA A 334 -1.36 11.29 -23.11
C ALA A 334 -2.73 11.70 -23.66
N ASP A 335 -2.89 11.80 -24.98
CA ASP A 335 -4.20 11.99 -25.62
C ASP A 335 -5.20 10.85 -25.34
N ARG A 336 -4.69 9.68 -24.91
CA ARG A 336 -5.47 8.50 -24.51
C ARG A 336 -5.51 8.27 -22.99
N ALA A 337 -4.85 9.10 -22.19
CA ALA A 337 -4.73 8.93 -20.74
C ALA A 337 -5.37 10.13 -20.02
N ASP A 338 -6.42 9.89 -19.23
CA ASP A 338 -7.15 10.92 -18.47
C ASP A 338 -6.38 11.43 -17.23
N GLN A 339 -5.05 11.51 -17.27
CA GLN A 339 -4.21 11.88 -16.12
C GLN A 339 -3.54 13.26 -16.32
N PRO A 340 -3.94 14.29 -15.53
CA PRO A 340 -3.44 15.66 -15.70
C PRO A 340 -1.93 15.80 -15.41
N ASP A 341 -1.39 15.02 -14.47
CA ASP A 341 0.03 15.10 -14.08
C ASP A 341 0.98 14.59 -15.17
N ILE A 342 0.55 13.58 -15.93
CA ILE A 342 1.30 13.04 -17.07
C ILE A 342 1.33 14.08 -18.18
N ALA A 343 0.16 14.60 -18.60
CA ALA A 343 0.06 15.62 -19.63
C ALA A 343 0.88 16.87 -19.27
N ASN A 344 0.90 17.26 -18.00
CA ASN A 344 1.71 18.36 -17.49
C ASN A 344 3.22 18.10 -17.63
N ARG A 345 3.69 16.93 -17.19
CA ARG A 345 5.11 16.56 -17.23
C ARG A 345 5.62 16.44 -18.67
N VAL A 346 4.81 15.89 -19.57
CA VAL A 346 5.12 15.80 -21.01
C VAL A 346 5.17 17.19 -21.65
N ALA A 347 4.21 18.07 -21.34
CA ALA A 347 4.21 19.45 -21.82
C ALA A 347 5.42 20.25 -21.32
N LYS A 348 5.79 20.08 -20.04
CA LYS A 348 7.00 20.67 -19.46
C LYS A 348 8.25 20.21 -20.22
N LEU A 349 8.40 18.91 -20.44
CA LEU A 349 9.50 18.36 -21.23
C LEU A 349 9.59 19.02 -22.60
N ILE A 350 8.54 18.94 -23.42
CA ILE A 350 8.59 19.46 -24.81
C ILE A 350 8.97 20.96 -24.82
N SER A 351 8.53 21.71 -23.81
CA SER A 351 8.82 23.14 -23.65
C SER A 351 10.23 23.45 -23.13
N LEU A 352 10.97 22.46 -22.59
CA LEU A 352 12.35 22.56 -22.11
C LEU A 352 13.41 22.44 -23.24
N ARG A 353 13.01 22.28 -24.50
CA ARG A 353 13.95 22.15 -25.64
C ARG A 353 14.49 23.52 -26.12
N PRO A 354 15.82 23.68 -26.31
CA PRO A 354 16.43 24.90 -26.89
C PRO A 354 16.10 25.18 -28.37
N THR A 355 15.63 24.17 -29.13
CA THR A 355 15.42 24.21 -30.59
C THR A 355 14.10 23.57 -31.02
N ALA A 356 13.02 23.73 -30.26
CA ALA A 356 11.72 23.21 -30.69
C ALA A 356 11.31 23.88 -32.02
N ASP A 357 11.07 23.08 -33.05
CA ASP A 357 10.33 23.53 -34.23
C ASP A 357 8.91 23.96 -33.82
N ARG A 358 8.25 24.81 -34.63
CA ARG A 358 6.90 25.31 -34.33
C ARG A 358 5.88 24.19 -34.05
N GLN A 359 6.10 23.00 -34.61
CA GLN A 359 5.22 21.85 -34.42
C GLN A 359 5.33 21.26 -33.01
N SER A 360 6.55 21.15 -32.47
CA SER A 360 6.76 20.69 -31.09
C SER A 360 6.22 21.68 -30.06
N ALA A 361 6.40 22.99 -30.28
CA ALA A 361 5.83 24.02 -29.42
C ALA A 361 4.29 24.00 -29.40
N ALA A 362 3.67 23.83 -30.57
CA ALA A 362 2.21 23.69 -30.69
C ALA A 362 1.69 22.42 -29.98
N ALA A 363 2.42 21.30 -30.07
CA ALA A 363 2.07 20.07 -29.38
C ALA A 363 2.18 20.20 -27.84
N ALA A 364 3.24 20.85 -27.34
CA ALA A 364 3.39 21.16 -25.92
C ALA A 364 2.22 22.00 -25.40
N LEU A 365 1.80 22.98 -26.19
CA LEU A 365 0.69 23.88 -25.87
C LEU A 365 -0.63 23.12 -25.76
N VAL A 366 -0.92 22.23 -26.70
CA VAL A 366 -2.13 21.38 -26.67
C VAL A 366 -2.17 20.52 -25.40
N LEU A 367 -1.06 19.86 -25.06
CA LEU A 367 -0.99 19.04 -23.85
C LEU A 367 -1.10 19.85 -22.58
N ALA A 368 -0.43 21.01 -22.50
CA ALA A 368 -0.49 21.85 -21.30
C ALA A 368 -1.92 22.37 -21.08
N ARG A 369 -2.63 22.74 -22.15
CA ARG A 369 -4.05 23.10 -22.07
C ARG A 369 -4.89 21.93 -21.59
N ARG A 370 -4.67 20.74 -22.14
CA ARG A 370 -5.38 19.53 -21.75
C ARG A 370 -5.11 19.14 -20.30
N ALA A 371 -3.87 19.29 -19.82
CA ALA A 371 -3.49 19.06 -18.43
C ALA A 371 -4.25 20.01 -17.49
N VAL A 372 -4.30 21.31 -17.82
CA VAL A 372 -5.08 22.30 -17.06
C VAL A 372 -6.57 21.99 -17.10
N GLU A 373 -7.12 21.54 -18.23
CA GLU A 373 -8.51 21.13 -18.36
C GLU A 373 -8.86 19.92 -17.48
N LEU A 374 -8.06 18.86 -17.53
CA LEU A 374 -8.24 17.65 -16.74
C LEU A 374 -8.00 17.90 -15.25
N GLY A 375 -7.08 18.82 -14.93
CA GLY A 375 -6.68 19.17 -13.58
C GLY A 375 -7.43 20.35 -12.96
N ARG A 376 -8.56 20.81 -13.55
CA ARG A 376 -9.35 21.95 -13.01
C ARG A 376 -9.77 21.78 -11.55
N ASN A 377 -9.95 20.54 -11.10
CA ASN A 377 -10.33 20.20 -9.72
C ASN A 377 -9.15 19.58 -8.93
N ASN A 378 -7.93 19.63 -9.46
CA ASN A 378 -6.73 19.07 -8.83
C ASN A 378 -6.00 20.15 -8.01
N PRO A 379 -5.55 19.86 -6.77
CA PRO A 379 -4.72 20.78 -5.97
C PRO A 379 -3.49 21.33 -6.71
N SER A 380 -2.94 20.59 -7.67
CA SER A 380 -1.77 20.98 -8.48
C SER A 380 -2.10 21.98 -9.60
N LEU A 381 -3.35 22.44 -9.74
CA LEU A 381 -3.79 23.36 -10.81
C LEU A 381 -2.87 24.59 -11.03
N PRO A 382 -2.37 25.29 -9.99
CA PRO A 382 -1.44 26.40 -10.19
C PRO A 382 -0.15 25.97 -10.92
N GLU A 383 0.35 24.77 -10.64
CA GLU A 383 1.53 24.20 -11.28
C GLU A 383 1.25 23.79 -12.75
N LEU A 384 0.04 23.29 -13.02
CA LEU A 384 -0.44 22.99 -14.37
C LEU A 384 -0.53 24.28 -15.21
N GLN A 385 -1.05 25.36 -14.62
CA GLN A 385 -1.18 26.66 -15.28
C GLN A 385 0.19 27.30 -15.56
N LEU A 386 1.17 27.17 -14.67
CA LEU A 386 2.54 27.60 -14.91
C LEU A 386 3.18 26.87 -16.10
N SER A 387 2.88 25.58 -16.26
CA SER A 387 3.37 24.78 -17.39
C SER A 387 2.69 25.15 -18.70
N LEU A 388 1.41 25.51 -18.66
CA LEU A 388 0.69 26.09 -19.79
C LEU A 388 1.25 27.45 -20.20
N SER A 389 1.55 28.32 -19.24
CA SER A 389 2.23 29.58 -19.50
C SER A 389 3.56 29.35 -20.23
N MET A 390 4.33 28.34 -19.82
CA MET A 390 5.60 27.96 -20.46
C MET A 390 5.43 27.51 -21.92
N ALA A 391 4.37 26.74 -22.21
CA ALA A 391 4.08 26.28 -23.56
C ALA A 391 3.57 27.41 -24.48
N GLU A 392 2.79 28.36 -23.93
CA GLU A 392 2.37 29.58 -24.62
C GLU A 392 3.57 30.48 -24.96
N TYR A 393 4.50 30.61 -24.02
CA TYR A 393 5.75 31.35 -24.21
C TYR A 393 6.56 30.79 -25.39
N ARG A 394 6.76 29.47 -25.44
CA ARG A 394 7.49 28.80 -26.54
C ARG A 394 6.75 28.86 -27.88
N SER A 395 5.43 29.02 -27.85
CA SER A 395 4.61 29.23 -29.05
C SER A 395 4.56 30.70 -29.51
N CYS A 396 5.38 31.56 -28.89
CA CYS A 396 5.44 33.01 -29.12
C CYS A 396 4.16 33.78 -28.71
N ASN A 397 3.30 33.20 -27.87
CA ASN A 397 2.08 33.84 -27.34
C ASN A 397 2.37 34.51 -26.00
N TYR A 398 3.26 35.49 -26.00
CA TYR A 398 3.84 36.08 -24.78
C TYR A 398 2.82 36.75 -23.85
N VAL A 399 1.76 37.34 -24.41
CA VAL A 399 0.69 38.00 -23.63
C VAL A 399 -0.14 36.99 -22.85
N ASP A 400 -0.49 35.88 -23.48
CA ASP A 400 -1.24 34.80 -22.83
C ASP A 400 -0.38 34.05 -21.82
N ALA A 401 0.89 33.84 -22.14
CA ALA A 401 1.87 33.28 -21.20
C ALA A 401 1.96 34.11 -19.92
N ASP A 402 2.13 35.44 -20.03
CA ASP A 402 2.24 36.34 -18.88
C ASP A 402 0.94 36.39 -18.05
N ARG A 403 -0.22 36.46 -18.72
CA ARG A 403 -1.53 36.43 -18.08
C ARG A 403 -1.77 35.13 -17.30
N ILE A 404 -1.43 33.98 -17.89
CA ILE A 404 -1.65 32.65 -17.28
C ILE A 404 -0.69 32.46 -16.09
N ALA A 405 0.57 32.91 -16.20
CA ALA A 405 1.51 32.90 -15.09
C ALA A 405 1.03 33.80 -13.94
N ALA A 406 0.59 35.03 -14.24
CA ALA A 406 0.08 35.95 -13.24
C ALA A 406 -1.15 35.40 -12.51
N ALA A 407 -2.08 34.77 -13.24
CA ALA A 407 -3.25 34.13 -12.66
C ALA A 407 -2.86 32.97 -11.72
N ALA A 408 -1.96 32.08 -12.15
CA ALA A 408 -1.47 30.96 -11.35
C ALA A 408 -0.77 31.41 -10.05
N LEU A 409 -0.07 32.54 -10.10
CA LEU A 409 0.70 33.11 -8.99
C LEU A 409 -0.16 33.97 -8.03
N SER A 410 -1.41 34.26 -8.38
CA SER A 410 -2.32 35.14 -7.62
C SER A 410 -3.33 34.42 -6.71
N GLY A 411 -3.27 33.09 -6.60
CA GLY A 411 -4.20 32.30 -5.78
C GLY A 411 -3.96 32.46 -4.26
N PRO A 412 -5.02 32.49 -3.42
CA PRO A 412 -4.87 32.68 -1.97
C PRO A 412 -4.26 31.44 -1.28
N PRO A 413 -3.23 31.60 -0.42
CA PRO A 413 -2.59 30.51 0.33
C PRO A 413 -3.56 29.77 1.28
N ASP A 414 -4.56 30.47 1.79
CA ASP A 414 -5.39 30.00 2.90
C ASP A 414 -6.35 28.87 2.50
N LYS A 415 -6.88 28.88 1.27
CA LYS A 415 -7.74 27.78 0.78
C LYS A 415 -6.95 26.49 0.54
N PHE A 416 -5.70 26.61 0.09
CA PHE A 416 -4.80 25.48 -0.09
C PHE A 416 -4.47 24.81 1.26
N MET A 417 -4.30 25.62 2.30
CA MET A 417 -4.01 25.16 3.66
C MET A 417 -5.26 24.66 4.41
N GLU A 418 -6.44 25.25 4.20
CA GLU A 418 -7.73 24.80 4.75
C GLU A 418 -8.15 23.42 4.18
N GLU A 419 -7.97 23.20 2.87
CA GLU A 419 -8.35 21.94 2.23
C GLU A 419 -7.42 20.79 2.62
N MET A 420 -6.12 21.08 2.79
CA MET A 420 -5.12 20.16 3.37
C MET A 420 -5.44 19.81 4.84
N ALA A 421 -5.95 20.78 5.61
CA ALA A 421 -6.41 20.55 6.98
C ALA A 421 -7.70 19.72 7.06
N ARG A 422 -8.59 19.84 6.05
CA ARG A 422 -9.86 19.11 5.94
C ARG A 422 -9.67 17.62 5.61
N GLN A 423 -8.54 17.26 4.98
CA GLN A 423 -8.21 15.89 4.56
C GLN A 423 -7.44 15.06 5.61
N GLY A 424 -7.30 15.54 6.86
CA GLY A 424 -6.87 14.70 7.99
C GLY A 424 -5.38 14.38 8.08
N VAL A 425 -4.52 15.04 7.30
CA VAL A 425 -3.05 14.87 7.41
C VAL A 425 -2.51 15.83 8.48
N ARG A 426 -2.71 15.48 9.75
CA ARG A 426 -2.17 16.24 10.88
C ARG A 426 -1.28 15.33 11.73
N SER A 427 0.04 15.42 11.57
CA SER A 427 0.93 15.08 12.70
C SER A 427 2.28 15.82 12.68
N LYS A 428 2.58 16.44 13.84
CA LYS A 428 3.87 16.87 14.42
C LYS A 428 4.80 17.84 13.67
N LEU A 429 4.77 17.94 12.34
CA LEU A 429 5.61 18.89 11.60
C LEU A 429 5.05 20.32 11.66
N MET A 430 3.71 20.47 11.58
CA MET A 430 3.02 21.76 11.68
C MET A 430 3.20 22.44 13.04
N GLU A 431 3.28 21.68 14.13
CA GLU A 431 3.47 22.24 15.48
C GLU A 431 4.90 22.78 15.69
N ARG A 432 5.89 22.22 14.96
CA ARG A 432 7.27 22.75 14.91
C ARG A 432 7.44 23.89 13.92
N MET A 433 6.76 23.85 12.77
CA MET A 433 6.77 24.96 11.80
C MET A 433 6.08 26.22 12.33
N HIS A 434 5.00 26.09 13.12
CA HIS A 434 4.27 27.22 13.68
C HIS A 434 5.06 28.02 14.72
N ARG A 435 6.08 27.42 15.37
CA ARG A 435 7.00 28.17 16.25
C ARG A 435 8.03 29.02 15.51
N SER A 436 8.11 28.95 14.18
CA SER A 436 9.14 29.63 13.38
C SER A 436 8.63 30.72 12.42
N LEU A 437 7.34 31.06 12.45
CA LEU A 437 6.73 32.09 11.60
C LEU A 437 6.01 33.10 12.52
N THR A 438 6.24 34.42 12.48
CA THR A 438 6.19 35.37 11.33
C THR A 438 6.86 36.73 11.70
N PRO A 439 6.98 37.78 10.82
CA PRO A 439 6.59 37.96 9.40
C PRO A 439 7.67 38.66 8.49
N PRO A 440 7.42 38.99 7.19
CA PRO A 440 6.43 38.52 6.22
C PRO A 440 7.07 37.81 5.00
N ILE A 441 6.33 36.90 4.36
CA ILE A 441 6.73 36.27 3.08
C ILE A 441 6.06 37.03 1.94
N ASP A 442 6.85 37.83 1.23
CA ASP A 442 6.49 38.39 -0.07
C ASP A 442 6.49 37.29 -1.14
N LEU A 443 5.39 37.21 -1.90
CA LEU A 443 5.18 36.36 -3.07
C LEU A 443 5.99 36.86 -4.30
N HIS A 444 7.31 37.02 -4.16
CA HIS A 444 8.19 37.42 -5.27
C HIS A 444 9.36 36.45 -5.48
N VAL A 445 9.34 35.83 -6.66
CA VAL A 445 10.47 35.23 -7.39
C VAL A 445 11.18 34.13 -6.60
N SER A 446 10.78 32.86 -6.73
CA SER A 446 11.67 31.73 -6.40
C SER A 446 11.36 30.52 -7.29
N GLY A 447 12.39 29.74 -7.64
CA GLY A 447 12.29 28.53 -8.48
C GLY A 447 12.32 28.78 -9.99
N THR A 448 11.84 27.79 -10.75
CA THR A 448 11.96 27.69 -12.21
C THR A 448 11.32 28.87 -12.95
N GLY A 449 10.22 29.42 -12.41
CA GLY A 449 9.49 30.54 -12.99
C GLY A 449 10.29 31.85 -13.08
N GLY A 450 11.26 32.06 -12.18
CA GLY A 450 12.14 33.22 -12.23
C GLY A 450 13.06 33.20 -13.46
N PHE A 451 13.68 32.06 -13.75
CA PHE A 451 14.54 31.90 -14.92
C PHE A 451 13.76 32.04 -16.25
N TYR A 452 12.52 31.55 -16.33
CA TYR A 452 11.68 31.75 -17.52
C TYR A 452 11.25 33.20 -17.72
N ARG A 453 10.89 33.89 -16.63
CA ARG A 453 10.55 35.32 -16.70
C ARG A 453 11.73 36.15 -17.17
N ALA A 454 12.94 35.83 -16.73
CA ALA A 454 14.16 36.45 -17.23
C ALA A 454 14.35 36.25 -18.74
N MET A 455 14.26 35.02 -19.24
CA MET A 455 14.35 34.74 -20.69
C MET A 455 13.26 35.45 -21.50
N SER A 456 12.04 35.55 -20.95
CA SER A 456 10.93 36.28 -21.57
C SER A 456 11.21 37.77 -21.72
N LEU A 457 11.65 38.41 -20.63
CA LEU A 457 12.02 39.82 -20.64
C LEU A 457 13.17 40.09 -21.61
N PHE A 458 14.14 39.17 -21.72
CA PHE A 458 15.26 39.29 -22.65
C PHE A 458 14.80 39.28 -24.12
N GLN A 459 13.90 38.36 -24.51
CA GLN A 459 13.36 38.30 -25.88
C GLN A 459 12.44 39.48 -26.23
N GLN A 460 11.81 40.09 -25.23
CA GLN A 460 11.02 41.31 -25.40
C GLN A 460 11.90 42.59 -25.50
N GLY A 461 13.24 42.45 -25.52
CA GLY A 461 14.18 43.57 -25.55
C GLY A 461 14.34 44.28 -24.20
N GLN A 462 13.81 43.72 -23.11
CA GLN A 462 13.92 44.27 -21.75
C GLN A 462 15.12 43.66 -21.01
N THR A 463 16.31 43.76 -21.61
CA THR A 463 17.54 43.09 -21.17
C THR A 463 17.95 43.38 -19.73
N MET A 464 17.81 44.62 -19.26
CA MET A 464 18.17 44.99 -17.88
C MET A 464 17.27 44.31 -16.85
N LYS A 465 15.95 44.36 -17.06
CA LYS A 465 14.97 43.68 -16.20
C LYS A 465 15.12 42.16 -16.26
N ALA A 466 15.50 41.61 -17.41
CA ALA A 466 15.79 40.19 -17.55
C ALA A 466 16.95 39.75 -16.65
N ARG A 467 18.04 40.52 -16.61
CA ARG A 467 19.20 40.24 -15.76
C ARG A 467 18.90 40.38 -14.27
N GLU A 468 18.10 41.38 -13.89
CA GLU A 468 17.63 41.56 -12.51
C GLU A 468 16.81 40.35 -12.04
N VAL A 469 15.81 39.95 -12.83
CA VAL A 469 14.96 38.79 -12.51
C VAL A 469 15.75 37.48 -12.50
N PHE A 470 16.73 37.33 -13.39
CA PHE A 470 17.63 36.17 -13.39
C PHE A 470 18.48 36.10 -12.12
N ALA A 471 19.09 37.22 -11.71
CA ALA A 471 19.93 37.29 -10.53
C ALA A 471 19.12 37.03 -9.25
N GLU A 472 17.89 37.54 -9.16
CA GLU A 472 16.97 37.25 -8.06
C GLU A 472 16.60 35.76 -7.99
N ALA A 473 16.38 35.11 -9.15
CA ALA A 473 16.08 33.69 -9.22
C ALA A 473 17.30 32.82 -8.87
N GLU A 474 18.49 33.19 -9.34
CA GLU A 474 19.77 32.50 -9.05
C GLU A 474 20.12 32.60 -7.56
N ALA A 475 19.97 33.77 -6.94
CA ALA A 475 20.26 33.97 -5.52
C ALA A 475 19.38 33.14 -4.57
N LYS A 476 18.20 32.70 -5.04
CA LYS A 476 17.22 31.93 -4.27
C LYS A 476 17.21 30.44 -4.64
N MET A 477 18.03 30.03 -5.62
CA MET A 477 18.20 28.64 -6.01
C MET A 477 18.98 27.90 -4.90
N LYS A 478 18.52 26.71 -4.49
CA LYS A 478 19.34 25.82 -3.65
C LYS A 478 20.63 25.46 -4.41
N PRO A 479 21.78 25.30 -3.72
CA PRO A 479 22.99 24.84 -4.38
C PRO A 479 22.72 23.49 -5.06
N LEU A 480 22.88 23.47 -6.37
CA LEU A 480 22.76 22.26 -7.20
C LEU A 480 23.88 21.27 -6.83
N PRO A 481 23.67 19.96 -7.04
CA PRO A 481 24.71 18.95 -6.80
C PRO A 481 25.99 19.34 -7.55
N ALA A 482 27.12 19.28 -6.84
CA ALA A 482 28.41 19.82 -7.28
C ALA A 482 29.02 19.07 -8.48
N ASP A 483 28.47 17.92 -8.86
CA ASP A 483 28.96 17.13 -9.98
C ASP A 483 28.19 17.42 -11.28
N GLU A 484 28.76 18.28 -12.13
CA GLU A 484 28.24 18.58 -13.47
C GLU A 484 28.14 17.34 -14.39
N LYS A 485 28.74 16.20 -14.00
CA LYS A 485 28.72 14.96 -14.78
C LYS A 485 27.52 14.06 -14.47
N ASN A 486 26.77 14.31 -13.39
CA ASN A 486 25.65 13.45 -13.00
C ASN A 486 24.49 14.26 -12.37
N PRO A 487 23.58 14.82 -13.19
CA PRO A 487 22.47 15.64 -12.70
C PRO A 487 21.42 14.85 -11.88
N LEU A 488 21.57 13.52 -11.78
CA LEU A 488 20.66 12.59 -11.10
C LEU A 488 21.30 11.87 -9.89
N ALA A 489 22.56 12.19 -9.54
CA ALA A 489 23.32 11.45 -8.53
C ALA A 489 22.71 11.52 -7.12
N ASP A 490 22.23 12.70 -6.73
CA ASP A 490 21.77 13.00 -5.37
C ASP A 490 20.27 13.24 -5.37
N GLU A 491 19.45 12.21 -5.07
CA GLU A 491 17.99 12.25 -4.83
C GLU A 491 17.22 13.38 -5.57
N ALA A 492 17.61 13.69 -6.80
CA ALA A 492 17.16 14.90 -7.47
C ALA A 492 15.72 14.65 -7.88
N THR A 493 14.80 15.41 -7.30
CA THR A 493 13.40 15.30 -7.68
C THR A 493 13.26 15.74 -9.15
N PRO A 494 12.21 15.28 -9.85
CA PRO A 494 11.89 15.79 -11.18
C PRO A 494 11.90 17.33 -11.26
N ASP A 495 11.49 18.00 -10.18
CA ASP A 495 11.47 19.46 -10.09
C ASP A 495 12.88 20.07 -9.96
N ASP A 496 13.82 19.39 -9.31
CA ASP A 496 15.22 19.81 -9.23
C ASP A 496 15.92 19.76 -10.60
N LEU A 497 15.62 18.73 -11.41
CA LEU A 497 16.13 18.61 -12.78
C LEU A 497 15.57 19.70 -13.69
N ILE A 498 14.26 19.97 -13.57
CA ILE A 498 13.58 21.03 -14.32
C ILE A 498 14.16 22.40 -13.95
N LEU A 499 14.42 22.63 -12.66
CA LEU A 499 15.05 23.84 -12.15
C LEU A 499 16.48 24.03 -12.70
N TRP A 500 17.28 22.97 -12.73
CA TRP A 500 18.65 22.97 -13.28
C TRP A 500 18.69 23.28 -14.78
N LEU A 501 17.81 22.67 -15.57
CA LEU A 501 17.73 22.90 -17.01
C LEU A 501 17.36 24.36 -17.32
N ALA A 502 16.34 24.90 -16.63
CA ALA A 502 15.90 26.28 -16.80
C ALA A 502 17.00 27.29 -16.46
N TYR A 503 17.77 27.02 -15.40
CA TYR A 503 18.93 27.82 -15.02
C TYR A 503 20.00 27.86 -16.11
N LYS A 504 20.45 26.69 -16.60
CA LYS A 504 21.51 26.61 -17.61
C LYS A 504 21.11 27.32 -18.92
N GLU A 505 19.84 27.20 -19.32
CA GLU A 505 19.33 27.86 -20.53
C GLU A 505 19.30 29.39 -20.37
N ALA A 506 18.71 29.89 -19.28
CA ALA A 506 18.64 31.33 -19.03
C ALA A 506 20.03 31.96 -18.91
N LYS A 507 20.98 31.24 -18.29
CA LYS A 507 22.38 31.68 -18.18
C LYS A 507 23.06 31.72 -19.55
N ALA A 508 22.91 30.69 -20.38
CA ALA A 508 23.50 30.66 -21.73
C ALA A 508 22.95 31.79 -22.61
N MET A 509 21.65 32.05 -22.52
CA MET A 509 20.95 33.07 -23.29
C MET A 509 21.41 34.49 -22.92
N LEU A 510 21.46 34.80 -21.63
CA LEU A 510 21.96 36.10 -21.13
C LEU A 510 23.45 36.30 -21.39
N ASN A 511 24.24 35.23 -21.45
CA ASN A 511 25.67 35.28 -21.78
C ASN A 511 25.96 35.42 -23.28
N SER A 512 25.03 35.02 -24.17
CA SER A 512 25.23 35.09 -25.63
C SER A 512 25.38 36.53 -26.16
N GLU A 513 24.84 37.52 -25.43
CA GLU A 513 24.96 38.96 -25.71
C GLU A 513 26.37 39.51 -25.37
N ALA A 514 27.07 38.91 -24.39
CA ALA A 514 28.44 39.31 -24.08
C ALA A 514 29.39 39.02 -25.25
N GLN A 515 29.15 37.95 -26.02
CA GLN A 515 29.93 37.62 -27.21
C GLN A 515 29.51 38.41 -28.47
N GLN A 516 28.28 38.91 -28.54
CA GLN A 516 27.83 39.77 -29.63
C GLN A 516 28.26 41.24 -29.44
N ASN A 517 28.30 41.75 -28.20
CA ASN A 517 28.82 43.09 -27.92
C ASN A 517 30.35 43.18 -28.00
N ILE A 518 31.10 42.10 -27.71
CA ILE A 518 32.57 42.07 -27.92
C ILE A 518 32.96 42.06 -29.41
N LYS A 519 32.02 41.76 -30.32
CA LYS A 519 32.26 41.82 -31.78
C LYS A 519 31.82 43.15 -32.41
N HIS A 520 31.16 44.02 -31.65
CA HIS A 520 30.63 45.29 -32.14
C HIS A 520 31.25 46.55 -31.50
N ASP A 521 32.03 46.40 -30.42
CA ASP A 521 33.10 47.34 -30.04
C ASP A 521 34.43 46.94 -30.70
#